data_AF-S7XTQ2-F1
#
_entry.id   AF-S7XTQ2-F1
#
_cell.length_a   1.000
_cell.length_b   1.000
_cell.length_c   1.000
_cell.angle_alpha   90.00
_cell.angle_beta   90.00
_cell.angle_gamma   90.00
#
_symmetry.space_group_name_H-M   'P 1'
#
loop_
_entity.id
_entity.type
_entity.pdbx_description
1 polymer ?
#
loop_
_entity_poly.entity_id
_entity_poly.type
_entity_poly.pdbx_seq_one_letter_code
_entity_poly.pdbx_strand_id
1 'polypeptide(L)'
;MEVQEQNLGPGRITRFLEGLTPLACIRFFISLFLSFKFLQLICSLVVLYITRNEMCKAPLKLFVGIYSLIMILQGLVFYLKNKEYFHVERLADIQENVELGMLSNFVDAFSLFWCLTGFHWAHECKSCRITNPILYYTTLIYSYWGMFIIIFPLVAIVLIVFFITYVRSKLPVIEYKSSTDIKKHDASCSICLNDYNNSEKIKILPCDHHFHQACIDEWFNIDDICPLCKKPVNMLYDLVENNV
;
A
#
# COMPACT_ATOMS: atom_id res chain seq x y z
N MET A 1 48.34 -21.26 -3.18
CA MET A 1 47.15 -21.57 -4.01
C MET A 1 46.28 -20.34 -3.96
N GLU A 2 46.40 -19.48 -4.95
CA GLU A 2 45.54 -18.30 -5.09
C GLU A 2 44.16 -18.75 -5.58
N VAL A 3 43.14 -18.49 -4.77
CA VAL A 3 41.74 -18.70 -5.15
C VAL A 3 41.38 -17.54 -6.09
N GLN A 4 41.21 -17.84 -7.37
CA GLN A 4 40.62 -16.90 -8.32
C GLN A 4 39.14 -16.66 -7.94
N GLU A 5 38.86 -15.49 -7.35
CA GLU A 5 37.51 -14.94 -7.32
C GLU A 5 37.06 -14.65 -8.76
N GLN A 6 36.28 -15.57 -9.33
CA GLN A 6 35.53 -15.30 -10.54
C GLN A 6 34.46 -14.25 -10.21
N ASN A 7 34.77 -12.99 -10.52
CA ASN A 7 33.81 -11.90 -10.63
C ASN A 7 32.73 -12.29 -11.66
N LEU A 8 31.63 -12.89 -11.20
CA LEU A 8 30.38 -12.96 -11.96
C LEU A 8 29.87 -11.52 -12.08
N GLY A 9 30.16 -10.86 -13.20
CA GLY A 9 29.66 -9.52 -13.47
C GLY A 9 28.13 -9.46 -13.33
N PRO A 10 27.57 -8.31 -12.89
CA PRO A 10 26.16 -8.19 -12.58
C PRO A 10 25.33 -8.66 -13.78
N GLY A 11 24.46 -9.63 -13.51
CA GLY A 11 23.51 -10.19 -14.46
C GLY A 11 22.69 -9.12 -15.16
N ARG A 12 22.09 -9.47 -16.30
CA ARG A 12 21.27 -8.53 -17.10
C ARG A 12 20.15 -7.86 -16.29
N ILE A 13 19.67 -8.55 -15.25
CA ILE A 13 18.61 -8.10 -14.34
C ILE A 13 19.15 -7.05 -13.36
N THR A 14 20.32 -7.24 -12.75
CA THR A 14 20.93 -6.25 -11.84
C THR A 14 21.26 -4.95 -12.55
N ARG A 15 21.77 -5.00 -13.80
CA ARG A 15 21.98 -3.80 -14.62
C ARG A 15 20.69 -3.09 -15.04
N PHE A 16 19.58 -3.83 -15.17
CA PHE A 16 18.27 -3.25 -15.44
C PHE A 16 17.70 -2.58 -14.19
N LEU A 17 17.86 -3.20 -13.03
CA LEU A 17 17.45 -2.66 -11.72
C LEU A 17 18.27 -1.43 -11.34
N GLU A 18 19.58 -1.39 -11.63
CA GLU A 18 20.45 -0.22 -11.44
C GLU A 18 20.07 0.98 -12.32
N GLY A 19 19.36 0.75 -13.44
CA GLY A 19 18.87 1.80 -14.33
C GLY A 19 17.46 2.32 -14.01
N LEU A 20 16.73 1.64 -13.11
CA LEU A 20 15.36 1.99 -12.74
C LEU A 20 15.35 3.05 -11.64
N THR A 21 15.31 4.32 -12.03
CA THR A 21 15.08 5.40 -11.05
C THR A 21 13.64 5.31 -10.51
N PRO A 22 13.41 5.53 -9.19
CA PRO A 22 12.05 5.53 -8.61
C PRO A 22 11.09 6.46 -9.36
N LEU A 23 11.60 7.60 -9.83
CA LEU A 23 10.86 8.58 -10.61
C LEU A 23 10.42 8.04 -11.99
N ALA A 24 11.28 7.28 -12.67
CA ALA A 24 10.90 6.63 -13.94
C ALA A 24 9.80 5.60 -13.73
N CYS A 25 9.86 4.81 -12.64
CA CYS A 25 8.78 3.89 -12.25
C CYS A 25 7.47 4.63 -12.01
N ILE A 26 7.49 5.73 -11.24
CA ILE A 26 6.29 6.52 -10.94
C ILE A 26 5.66 7.08 -12.22
N ARG A 27 6.46 7.68 -13.12
CA ARG A 27 5.99 8.19 -14.42
C ARG A 27 5.35 7.09 -15.26
N PHE A 28 5.96 5.90 -15.30
CA PHE A 28 5.42 4.74 -16.00
C PHE A 28 4.07 4.31 -15.43
N PHE A 29 3.95 4.19 -14.09
CA PHE A 29 2.69 3.83 -13.44
C PHE A 29 1.58 4.86 -13.66
N ILE A 30 1.90 6.16 -13.60
CA ILE A 30 0.93 7.23 -13.88
C ILE A 30 0.42 7.12 -15.32
N SER A 31 1.34 6.95 -16.29
CA SER A 31 1.00 6.79 -17.70
C SER A 31 0.14 5.53 -17.95
N LEU A 32 0.51 4.41 -17.34
CA LEU A 32 -0.24 3.16 -17.43
C LEU A 32 -1.66 3.32 -16.87
N PHE A 33 -1.83 3.99 -15.73
CA PHE A 33 -3.14 4.22 -15.13
C PHE A 33 -4.03 5.12 -15.99
N LEU A 34 -3.47 6.20 -16.53
CA LEU A 34 -4.18 7.10 -17.44
C LEU A 34 -4.59 6.40 -18.74
N SER A 35 -3.73 5.56 -19.31
CA SER A 35 -4.06 4.79 -20.51
C SER A 35 -5.16 3.76 -20.27
N PHE A 36 -5.17 3.10 -19.11
CA PHE A 36 -6.27 2.22 -18.71
C PHE A 36 -7.60 2.96 -18.60
N LYS A 37 -7.63 4.15 -17.97
CA LYS A 37 -8.84 4.98 -17.89
C LYS A 37 -9.33 5.43 -19.27
N PHE A 38 -8.41 5.79 -20.16
CA PHE A 38 -8.74 6.17 -21.53
C PHE A 38 -9.34 5.01 -22.33
N LEU A 39 -8.77 3.80 -22.21
CA LEU A 39 -9.32 2.60 -22.83
C LEU A 39 -10.73 2.30 -22.33
N GLN A 40 -10.95 2.41 -21.01
CA GLN A 40 -12.26 2.21 -20.39
C GLN A 40 -13.31 3.22 -20.90
N LEU A 41 -12.91 4.49 -21.08
CA LEU A 41 -13.76 5.52 -21.69
C LEU A 41 -14.11 5.16 -23.13
N ILE A 42 -13.14 4.75 -23.95
CA ILE A 42 -13.40 4.31 -25.34
C ILE A 42 -14.40 3.16 -25.35
N CYS A 43 -14.19 2.12 -24.53
CA CYS A 43 -15.12 0.99 -24.44
C CYS A 43 -16.54 1.46 -24.08
N SER A 44 -16.67 2.38 -23.14
CA SER A 44 -17.97 2.91 -22.71
C SER A 44 -18.67 3.68 -23.84
N LEU A 45 -17.94 4.53 -24.57
CA LEU A 45 -18.46 5.27 -25.71
C LEU A 45 -18.86 4.35 -26.87
N VAL A 46 -18.07 3.31 -27.15
CA VAL A 46 -18.38 2.30 -28.17
C VAL A 46 -19.64 1.54 -27.79
N VAL A 47 -19.80 1.12 -26.53
CA VAL A 47 -21.01 0.43 -26.06
C VAL A 47 -22.24 1.33 -26.19
N LEU A 48 -22.14 2.61 -25.82
CA LEU A 48 -23.23 3.58 -25.97
C LEU A 48 -23.56 3.85 -27.45
N TYR A 49 -22.56 3.86 -28.33
CA TYR A 49 -22.75 4.04 -29.76
C TYR A 49 -23.46 2.83 -30.40
N ILE A 50 -22.97 1.61 -30.13
CA ILE A 50 -23.55 0.37 -30.67
C ILE A 50 -25.00 0.20 -30.19
N THR A 51 -25.24 0.41 -28.89
CA THR A 51 -26.56 0.17 -28.29
C THR A 51 -27.52 1.36 -28.46
N ARG A 52 -27.15 2.43 -29.19
CA ARG A 52 -27.89 3.71 -29.24
C ARG A 52 -29.38 3.55 -29.54
N ASN A 53 -29.72 2.69 -30.50
CA ASN A 53 -31.10 2.51 -30.98
C ASN A 53 -31.89 1.44 -30.19
N GLU A 54 -31.24 0.71 -29.30
CA GLU A 54 -31.89 -0.38 -28.55
C GLU A 54 -32.63 0.17 -27.32
N MET A 55 -33.87 -0.28 -27.09
CA MET A 55 -34.62 0.12 -25.89
C MET A 55 -34.39 -0.90 -24.78
N CYS A 56 -34.11 -0.42 -23.57
CA CYS A 56 -33.93 -1.26 -22.39
C CYS A 56 -34.87 -0.77 -21.28
N LYS A 57 -35.57 -1.68 -20.60
CA LYS A 57 -36.52 -1.32 -19.53
C LYS A 57 -35.84 -0.68 -18.33
N ALA A 58 -34.59 -1.04 -18.06
CA ALA A 58 -33.80 -0.45 -16.99
C ALA A 58 -32.87 0.66 -17.52
N PRO A 59 -32.55 1.68 -16.70
CA PRO A 59 -31.72 2.82 -17.08
C PRO A 59 -30.21 2.48 -17.16
N LEU A 60 -29.84 1.34 -17.75
CA LEU A 60 -28.44 0.90 -17.88
C LEU A 60 -27.62 1.81 -18.80
N LYS A 61 -28.24 2.45 -19.80
CA LYS A 61 -27.58 3.48 -20.64
C LYS A 61 -27.20 4.71 -19.83
N LEU A 62 -28.09 5.13 -18.92
CA LEU A 62 -27.84 6.24 -18.01
C LEU A 62 -26.67 5.89 -17.09
N PHE A 63 -26.61 4.66 -16.60
CA PHE A 63 -25.47 4.16 -15.82
C PHE A 63 -24.16 4.30 -16.60
N VAL A 64 -24.05 3.73 -17.81
CA VAL A 64 -22.80 3.78 -18.59
C VAL A 64 -22.44 5.22 -18.99
N GLY A 65 -23.43 6.07 -19.29
CA GLY A 65 -23.22 7.48 -19.62
C GLY A 65 -22.65 8.29 -18.46
N ILE A 66 -23.28 8.23 -17.29
CA ILE A 66 -22.78 8.93 -16.10
C ILE A 66 -21.46 8.33 -15.62
N TYR A 67 -21.30 7.01 -15.71
CA TYR A 67 -20.02 6.36 -15.41
C TYR A 67 -18.88 6.89 -16.29
N SER A 68 -19.14 7.09 -17.58
CA SER A 68 -18.16 7.68 -18.52
C SER A 68 -17.77 9.11 -18.10
N LEU A 69 -18.73 9.92 -17.66
CA LEU A 69 -18.46 11.28 -17.16
C LEU A 69 -17.62 11.25 -15.88
N ILE A 70 -17.94 10.36 -14.95
CA ILE A 70 -17.15 10.15 -13.72
C ILE A 70 -15.72 9.71 -14.08
N MET A 71 -15.54 8.81 -15.04
CA MET A 71 -14.20 8.37 -15.49
C MET A 71 -13.38 9.51 -16.08
N ILE A 72 -14.00 10.40 -16.87
CA ILE A 72 -13.33 11.60 -17.40
C ILE A 72 -12.88 12.48 -16.24
N LEU A 73 -13.76 12.74 -15.28
CA LEU A 73 -13.44 13.58 -14.12
C LEU A 73 -12.32 12.97 -13.27
N GLN A 74 -12.37 11.66 -12.98
CA GLN A 74 -11.30 10.94 -12.28
C GLN A 74 -9.97 11.02 -13.03
N GLY A 75 -9.98 10.79 -14.35
CA GLY A 75 -8.77 10.87 -15.17
C GLY A 75 -8.15 12.26 -15.17
N LEU A 76 -8.98 13.30 -15.26
CA LEU A 76 -8.54 14.70 -15.23
C LEU A 76 -7.98 15.09 -13.86
N VAL A 77 -8.66 14.76 -12.77
CA VAL A 77 -8.17 15.02 -11.41
C VAL A 77 -6.88 14.26 -11.14
N PHE A 78 -6.80 12.99 -11.53
CA PHE A 78 -5.59 12.18 -11.40
C PHE A 78 -4.43 12.75 -12.22
N TYR A 79 -4.67 13.18 -13.47
CA TYR A 79 -3.66 13.84 -14.29
C TYR A 79 -3.16 15.14 -13.64
N LEU A 80 -4.07 16.02 -13.23
CA LEU A 80 -3.71 17.29 -12.62
C LEU A 80 -2.95 17.11 -11.29
N LYS A 81 -3.34 16.10 -10.49
CA LYS A 81 -2.64 15.74 -9.25
C LYS A 81 -1.21 15.26 -9.52
N ASN A 82 -0.98 14.57 -10.63
CA ASN A 82 0.28 13.90 -10.92
C ASN A 82 1.13 14.54 -12.04
N LYS A 83 0.70 15.68 -12.61
CA LYS A 83 1.41 16.33 -13.72
C LYS A 83 2.84 16.75 -13.35
N GLU A 84 3.05 17.15 -12.10
CA GLU A 84 4.36 17.63 -11.60
C GLU A 84 5.45 16.54 -11.68
N TYR A 85 5.07 15.25 -11.54
CA TYR A 85 6.01 14.13 -11.65
C TYR A 85 6.70 14.04 -13.01
N PHE A 86 6.13 14.62 -14.07
CA PHE A 86 6.73 14.63 -15.40
C PHE A 86 7.77 15.75 -15.58
N HIS A 87 7.71 16.81 -14.78
CA HIS A 87 8.57 17.98 -14.91
C HIS A 87 9.71 18.04 -13.91
N VAL A 88 9.55 17.40 -12.75
CA VAL A 88 10.53 17.44 -11.65
C VAL A 88 11.60 16.36 -11.83
N GLU A 89 12.86 16.65 -11.47
CA GLU A 89 13.99 15.70 -11.46
C GLU A 89 14.21 15.02 -10.10
N ARG A 90 13.78 15.65 -8.99
CA ARG A 90 13.93 15.18 -7.60
C ARG A 90 12.61 15.14 -6.85
N LEU A 91 12.30 14.00 -6.21
CA LEU A 91 11.05 13.79 -5.47
C LEU A 91 10.78 14.81 -4.35
N ALA A 92 11.82 15.36 -3.73
CA ALA A 92 11.69 16.31 -2.61
C ALA A 92 11.04 17.64 -3.00
N ASP A 93 11.00 17.98 -4.30
CA ASP A 93 10.47 19.26 -4.79
C ASP A 93 8.96 19.21 -5.08
N ILE A 94 8.29 18.06 -4.83
CA ILE A 94 6.88 17.87 -5.14
C ILE A 94 6.00 18.40 -4.01
N GLN A 95 5.20 19.43 -4.32
CA GLN A 95 4.17 19.95 -3.41
C GLN A 95 2.81 19.31 -3.71
N GLU A 96 2.19 18.69 -2.72
CA GLU A 96 0.85 18.11 -2.87
C GLU A 96 -0.25 19.18 -2.86
N ASN A 97 -1.17 19.09 -3.83
CA ASN A 97 -2.34 19.95 -3.89
C ASN A 97 -3.51 19.34 -3.09
N VAL A 98 -3.71 19.83 -1.87
CA VAL A 98 -4.74 19.33 -0.94
C VAL A 98 -6.14 19.44 -1.52
N GLU A 99 -6.47 20.54 -2.21
CA GLU A 99 -7.79 20.75 -2.83
C GLU A 99 -8.11 19.69 -3.89
N LEU A 100 -7.16 19.39 -4.77
CA LEU A 100 -7.31 18.32 -5.76
C LEU A 100 -7.42 16.95 -5.10
N GLY A 101 -6.71 16.73 -3.99
CA GLY A 101 -6.83 15.53 -3.17
C GLY A 101 -8.26 15.35 -2.64
N MET A 102 -8.84 16.40 -2.05
CA MET A 102 -10.22 16.37 -1.56
C MET A 102 -11.23 16.12 -2.68
N LEU A 103 -11.06 16.78 -3.83
CA LEU A 103 -11.91 16.56 -5.00
C LEU A 103 -11.81 15.12 -5.51
N SER A 104 -10.60 14.55 -5.59
CA SER A 104 -10.40 13.15 -5.97
C SER A 104 -11.18 12.21 -5.06
N ASN A 105 -11.04 12.38 -3.75
CA ASN A 105 -11.73 11.56 -2.76
C ASN A 105 -13.27 11.66 -2.88
N PHE A 106 -13.78 12.87 -3.13
CA PHE A 106 -15.21 13.09 -3.34
C PHE A 106 -15.71 12.39 -4.60
N VAL A 107 -14.97 12.48 -5.71
CA VAL A 107 -15.31 11.81 -6.97
C VAL A 107 -15.28 10.29 -6.80
N ASP A 108 -14.33 9.74 -6.04
CA ASP A 108 -14.24 8.31 -5.75
C ASP A 108 -15.42 7.83 -4.89
N ALA A 109 -15.83 8.60 -3.87
CA ALA A 109 -17.02 8.32 -3.07
C ALA A 109 -18.31 8.35 -3.92
N PHE A 110 -18.43 9.30 -4.85
CA PHE A 110 -19.55 9.34 -5.78
C PHE A 110 -19.53 8.17 -6.77
N SER A 111 -18.35 7.75 -7.23
CA SER A 111 -18.17 6.57 -8.09
C SER A 111 -18.67 5.30 -7.44
N LEU A 112 -18.43 5.12 -6.13
CA LEU A 112 -18.97 4.00 -5.34
C LEU A 112 -20.50 3.97 -5.34
N PHE A 113 -21.12 5.09 -4.97
CA PHE A 113 -22.57 5.22 -4.96
C PHE A 113 -23.16 4.88 -6.34
N TRP A 114 -22.51 5.35 -7.39
CA TRP A 114 -22.92 5.06 -8.76
C TRP A 114 -22.77 3.57 -9.10
N CYS A 115 -21.66 2.92 -8.75
CA CYS A 115 -21.45 1.48 -8.98
C CYS A 115 -22.48 0.60 -8.24
N LEU A 116 -22.83 0.94 -6.99
CA LEU A 116 -23.89 0.25 -6.25
C LEU A 116 -25.25 0.41 -6.93
N THR A 117 -25.55 1.61 -7.43
CA THR A 117 -26.76 1.89 -8.19
C THR A 117 -26.81 1.09 -9.49
N GLY A 118 -25.69 1.00 -10.21
CA GLY A 118 -25.54 0.19 -11.42
C GLY A 118 -25.73 -1.30 -11.16
N PHE A 119 -25.15 -1.82 -10.09
CA PHE A 119 -25.33 -3.21 -9.65
C PHE A 119 -26.80 -3.51 -9.33
N HIS A 120 -27.45 -2.63 -8.56
CA HIS A 120 -28.87 -2.75 -8.24
C HIS A 120 -29.74 -2.77 -9.51
N TRP A 121 -29.53 -1.83 -10.43
CA TRP A 121 -30.28 -1.77 -11.70
C TRP A 121 -30.02 -2.97 -12.62
N ALA A 122 -28.80 -3.51 -12.63
CA ALA A 122 -28.50 -4.72 -13.38
C ALA A 122 -29.23 -5.95 -12.81
N HIS A 123 -29.36 -6.06 -11.48
CA HIS A 123 -30.02 -7.18 -10.83
C HIS A 123 -31.56 -7.11 -10.86
N GLU A 124 -32.13 -5.90 -10.78
CA GLU A 124 -33.58 -5.69 -10.87
C GLU A 124 -34.13 -6.13 -12.24
N CYS A 125 -33.34 -5.97 -13.30
CA CYS A 125 -33.76 -6.30 -14.66
C CYS A 125 -33.34 -7.69 -15.14
N LYS A 126 -34.16 -8.70 -14.82
CA LYS A 126 -33.92 -10.10 -15.27
C LYS A 126 -33.93 -10.27 -16.80
N SER A 127 -34.70 -9.46 -17.52
CA SER A 127 -34.81 -9.53 -18.99
C SER A 127 -33.66 -8.85 -19.74
N CYS A 128 -32.91 -7.96 -19.08
CA CYS A 128 -31.87 -7.16 -19.73
C CYS A 128 -30.71 -8.00 -20.27
N ARG A 129 -30.45 -9.17 -19.66
CA ARG A 129 -29.42 -10.12 -20.10
C ARG A 129 -29.66 -10.65 -21.51
N ILE A 130 -30.93 -10.82 -21.90
CA ILE A 130 -31.32 -11.38 -23.21
C ILE A 130 -31.53 -10.28 -24.23
N THR A 131 -32.18 -9.17 -23.84
CA THR A 131 -32.50 -8.09 -24.78
C THR A 131 -31.27 -7.30 -25.21
N ASN A 132 -30.38 -6.96 -24.27
CA ASN A 132 -29.20 -6.11 -24.53
C ASN A 132 -27.98 -6.66 -23.75
N PRO A 133 -27.41 -7.80 -24.17
CA PRO A 133 -26.35 -8.49 -23.42
C PRO A 133 -25.10 -7.63 -23.25
N ILE A 134 -24.72 -6.86 -24.28
CA ILE A 134 -23.53 -5.99 -24.25
C ILE A 134 -23.65 -4.99 -23.10
N LEU A 135 -24.75 -4.24 -23.05
CA LEU A 135 -24.97 -3.21 -22.02
C LEU A 135 -25.05 -3.81 -20.60
N TYR A 136 -25.67 -4.98 -20.47
CA TYR A 136 -25.77 -5.72 -19.21
C TYR A 136 -24.39 -6.15 -18.69
N TYR A 137 -23.59 -6.85 -19.50
CA TYR A 137 -22.27 -7.31 -19.07
C TYR A 137 -21.29 -6.15 -18.86
N THR A 138 -21.32 -5.11 -19.69
CA THR A 138 -20.51 -3.90 -19.45
C THR A 138 -20.85 -3.26 -18.11
N THR A 139 -22.14 -3.12 -17.78
CA THR A 139 -22.57 -2.56 -16.49
C THR A 139 -22.08 -3.41 -15.31
N LEU A 140 -22.20 -4.73 -15.41
CA LEU A 140 -21.71 -5.64 -14.36
C LEU A 140 -20.19 -5.58 -14.22
N ILE A 141 -19.43 -5.62 -15.30
CA ILE A 141 -17.96 -5.57 -15.28
C ILE A 141 -17.49 -4.28 -14.60
N TYR A 142 -18.05 -3.13 -14.97
CA TYR A 142 -17.69 -1.85 -14.34
C TYR A 142 -18.10 -1.78 -12.88
N SER A 143 -19.26 -2.29 -12.51
CA SER A 143 -19.72 -2.33 -11.12
C SER A 143 -18.81 -3.21 -10.25
N TYR A 144 -18.48 -4.42 -10.71
CA TYR A 144 -17.59 -5.34 -9.97
C TYR A 144 -16.15 -4.82 -9.89
N TRP A 145 -15.61 -4.30 -10.99
CA TRP A 145 -14.28 -3.71 -11.00
C TRP A 145 -14.18 -2.53 -10.02
N GLY A 146 -15.19 -1.64 -10.00
CA GLY A 146 -15.27 -0.54 -9.05
C GLY A 146 -15.27 -1.02 -7.59
N MET A 147 -16.04 -2.06 -7.27
CA MET A 147 -16.06 -2.65 -5.92
C MET A 147 -14.72 -3.31 -5.56
N PHE A 148 -14.08 -4.02 -6.49
CA PHE A 148 -12.79 -4.69 -6.27
C PHE A 148 -11.68 -3.71 -5.92
N ILE A 149 -11.57 -2.60 -6.67
CA ILE A 149 -10.54 -1.56 -6.44
C ILE A 149 -10.62 -0.97 -5.03
N ILE A 150 -11.77 -1.08 -4.36
CA ILE A 150 -12.01 -0.45 -3.06
C ILE A 150 -11.95 -1.47 -1.93
N ILE A 151 -12.51 -2.67 -2.14
CA ILE A 151 -12.43 -3.76 -1.16
C ILE A 151 -10.98 -4.25 -1.03
N PHE A 152 -10.22 -4.34 -2.13
CA PHE A 152 -8.86 -4.87 -2.11
C PHE A 152 -7.90 -4.08 -1.19
N PRO A 153 -7.81 -2.73 -1.28
CA PRO A 153 -6.99 -1.94 -0.34
C PRO A 153 -7.43 -2.07 1.12
N LEU A 154 -8.74 -2.14 1.39
CA LEU A 154 -9.24 -2.31 2.76
C LEU A 154 -8.80 -3.65 3.35
N VAL A 155 -8.92 -4.73 2.56
CA VAL A 155 -8.44 -6.05 2.97
C VAL A 155 -6.91 -6.02 3.17
N ALA A 156 -6.15 -5.40 2.27
CA ALA A 156 -4.71 -5.26 2.40
C ALA A 156 -4.32 -4.50 3.69
N ILE A 157 -5.01 -3.41 4.03
CA ILE A 157 -4.76 -2.66 5.26
C ILE A 157 -5.02 -3.53 6.49
N VAL A 158 -6.14 -4.26 6.53
CA VAL A 158 -6.46 -5.16 7.65
C VAL A 158 -5.40 -6.26 7.79
N LEU A 159 -4.95 -6.84 6.68
CA LEU A 159 -3.88 -7.84 6.67
C LEU A 159 -2.54 -7.26 7.14
N ILE A 160 -2.20 -6.03 6.73
CA ILE A 160 -0.99 -5.34 7.17
C ILE A 160 -1.04 -5.06 8.67
N VAL A 161 -2.17 -4.57 9.19
CA VAL A 161 -2.34 -4.33 10.64
C VAL A 161 -2.26 -5.64 11.43
N PHE A 162 -2.90 -6.71 10.92
CA PHE A 162 -2.78 -8.04 11.52
C PHE A 162 -1.35 -8.57 11.48
N PHE A 163 -0.65 -8.38 10.37
CA PHE A 163 0.75 -8.77 10.23
C PHE A 163 1.65 -7.97 11.18
N ILE A 164 1.50 -6.65 11.27
CA ILE A 164 2.26 -5.80 12.20
C ILE A 164 2.03 -6.24 13.66
N THR A 165 0.77 -6.51 14.03
CA THR A 165 0.45 -6.98 15.39
C THR A 165 0.99 -8.39 15.67
N TYR A 166 1.02 -9.27 14.66
CA TYR A 166 1.57 -10.62 14.77
C TYR A 166 3.11 -10.67 14.74
N VAL A 167 3.74 -9.77 13.99
CA VAL A 167 5.18 -9.72 13.69
C VAL A 167 5.95 -8.87 14.69
N ARG A 168 5.28 -8.29 15.70
CA ARG A 168 5.98 -7.78 16.89
C ARG A 168 6.85 -8.92 17.42
N SER A 169 8.13 -8.87 17.09
CA SER A 169 9.07 -9.97 17.29
C SER A 169 9.04 -10.28 18.78
N LYS A 170 8.80 -11.55 19.13
CA LYS A 170 9.01 -11.98 20.51
C LYS A 170 10.51 -11.88 20.76
N LEU A 171 10.93 -10.73 21.25
CA LEU A 171 12.31 -10.45 21.61
C LEU A 171 12.78 -11.51 22.62
N PRO A 172 14.01 -12.03 22.50
CA PRO A 172 14.52 -13.04 23.39
C PRO A 172 14.47 -12.51 24.84
N VAL A 173 13.78 -13.26 25.69
CA VAL A 173 13.74 -13.03 27.13
C VAL A 173 14.59 -14.10 27.78
N ILE A 174 15.62 -13.68 28.49
CA ILE A 174 16.46 -14.55 29.30
C ILE A 174 16.17 -14.32 30.78
N GLU A 175 16.33 -15.36 31.60
CA GLU A 175 16.35 -15.19 33.05
C GLU A 175 17.77 -14.87 33.50
N TYR A 176 17.96 -13.77 34.22
CA TYR A 176 19.25 -13.38 34.73
C TYR A 176 19.75 -14.40 35.76
N LYS A 177 20.94 -14.95 35.52
CA LYS A 177 21.70 -15.68 36.52
C LYS A 177 23.03 -14.96 36.70
N SER A 178 23.43 -14.76 37.96
CA SER A 178 24.74 -14.21 38.34
C SER A 178 25.94 -14.97 37.74
N SER A 179 25.72 -16.13 37.12
CA SER A 179 26.73 -17.01 36.53
C SER A 179 26.70 -17.06 34.98
N THR A 180 25.91 -16.24 34.29
CA THR A 180 25.71 -16.26 32.81
C THR A 180 26.18 -14.97 32.10
N ASP A 181 26.17 -15.01 30.74
CA ASP A 181 26.77 -14.14 29.69
C ASP A 181 26.86 -12.61 29.90
N ILE A 182 26.10 -11.99 30.81
CA ILE A 182 26.18 -10.55 31.08
C ILE A 182 27.25 -10.30 32.15
N LYS A 183 28.34 -9.62 31.75
CA LYS A 183 29.42 -9.26 32.68
C LYS A 183 28.85 -8.49 33.87
N LYS A 184 29.32 -8.81 35.08
CA LYS A 184 28.83 -8.23 36.34
C LYS A 184 28.87 -6.69 36.39
N HIS A 185 29.78 -6.06 35.65
CA HIS A 185 29.89 -4.61 35.54
C HIS A 185 28.79 -3.97 34.66
N ASP A 186 28.21 -4.74 33.74
CA ASP A 186 27.18 -4.29 32.79
C ASP A 186 25.79 -4.81 33.18
N ALA A 187 25.66 -5.38 34.38
CA ALA A 187 24.45 -6.06 34.86
C ALA A 187 23.47 -5.10 35.56
N SER A 188 23.12 -3.99 34.91
CA SER A 188 22.12 -3.03 35.40
C SER A 188 21.18 -2.58 34.28
N CYS A 189 19.96 -2.18 34.67
CA CYS A 189 18.96 -1.66 33.76
C CYS A 189 19.05 -0.14 33.68
N SER A 190 19.30 0.41 32.49
CA SER A 190 19.40 1.87 32.31
C SER A 190 18.06 2.62 32.36
N ILE A 191 16.92 1.92 32.42
CA ILE A 191 15.59 2.53 32.52
C ILE A 191 15.23 2.81 33.98
N CYS A 192 15.35 1.79 34.85
CA CYS A 192 15.04 1.92 36.29
C CYS A 192 16.27 2.20 37.17
N LEU A 193 17.47 2.15 36.59
CA LEU A 193 18.78 2.36 37.24
C LEU A 193 19.11 1.35 38.34
N ASN A 194 18.44 0.20 38.36
CA ASN A 194 18.70 -0.89 39.31
C ASN A 194 19.55 -2.01 38.69
N ASP A 195 20.36 -2.66 39.53
CA ASP A 195 21.09 -3.88 39.17
C ASP A 195 20.15 -5.07 38.99
N TYR A 196 20.56 -6.05 38.17
CA TYR A 196 19.78 -7.27 37.96
C TYR A 196 19.90 -8.23 39.14
N ASN A 197 18.76 -8.74 39.62
CA ASN A 197 18.70 -9.82 40.60
C ASN A 197 18.55 -11.18 39.92
N ASN A 198 19.01 -12.23 40.62
CA ASN A 198 18.82 -13.61 40.16
C ASN A 198 17.33 -13.88 39.87
N SER A 199 17.07 -14.59 38.78
CA SER A 199 15.73 -14.96 38.25
C SER A 199 14.88 -13.82 37.68
N GLU A 200 15.41 -12.60 37.58
CA GLU A 200 14.72 -11.52 36.87
C GLU A 200 14.71 -11.76 35.36
N LYS A 201 13.59 -11.40 34.70
CA LYS A 201 13.45 -11.52 33.25
C LYS A 201 14.05 -10.31 32.56
N ILE A 202 15.07 -10.56 31.76
CA ILE A 202 15.81 -9.56 30.99
C ILE A 202 15.51 -9.79 29.52
N LYS A 203 15.19 -8.72 28.82
CA LYS A 203 14.92 -8.73 27.38
C LYS A 203 16.12 -8.13 26.66
N ILE A 204 16.61 -8.84 25.65
CA ILE A 204 17.74 -8.41 24.81
C ILE A 204 17.18 -7.93 23.47
N LEU A 205 17.59 -6.72 23.07
CA LEU A 205 17.21 -6.12 21.79
C LEU A 205 18.12 -6.63 20.66
N PRO A 206 17.73 -6.47 19.38
CA PRO A 206 18.59 -6.83 18.24
C PRO A 206 19.91 -6.06 18.18
N CYS A 207 20.00 -4.92 18.88
CA CYS A 207 21.23 -4.14 19.05
C CYS A 207 22.08 -4.57 20.25
N ASP A 208 21.82 -5.78 20.79
CA ASP A 208 22.47 -6.42 21.94
C ASP A 208 22.33 -5.73 23.30
N HIS A 209 21.63 -4.59 23.37
CA HIS A 209 21.33 -3.94 24.64
C HIS A 209 20.24 -4.70 25.40
N HIS A 210 20.37 -4.74 26.73
CA HIS A 210 19.53 -5.53 27.62
C HIS A 210 18.87 -4.66 28.70
N PHE A 211 17.64 -5.01 29.05
CA PHE A 211 16.82 -4.29 30.04
C PHE A 211 15.90 -5.26 30.78
N HIS A 212 15.39 -4.90 31.96
CA HIS A 212 14.27 -5.64 32.56
C HIS A 212 13.11 -5.71 31.57
N GLN A 213 12.50 -6.89 31.42
CA GLN A 213 11.37 -7.10 30.52
C GLN A 213 10.26 -6.08 30.78
N ALA A 214 9.89 -5.86 32.04
CA ALA A 214 8.83 -4.93 32.41
C ALA A 214 9.16 -3.48 32.02
N CYS A 215 10.39 -3.02 32.29
CA CYS A 215 10.80 -1.65 32.01
C CYS A 215 10.82 -1.35 30.50
N ILE A 216 11.33 -2.27 29.69
CA ILE A 216 11.39 -2.06 28.25
C ILE A 216 10.04 -2.27 27.57
N ASP A 217 9.18 -3.16 28.10
CA ASP A 217 7.81 -3.32 27.58
C ASP A 217 6.98 -2.05 27.81
N GLU A 218 7.18 -1.36 28.93
CA GLU A 218 6.55 -0.06 29.18
C GLU A 218 7.11 1.04 28.27
N TRP A 219 8.43 1.04 28.04
CA TRP A 219 9.07 1.95 27.09
C TRP A 219 8.52 1.80 25.66
N PHE A 220 8.32 0.57 25.19
CA PHE A 220 7.75 0.27 23.87
C PHE A 220 6.26 0.61 23.72
N ASN A 221 5.59 1.07 24.79
CA ASN A 221 4.27 1.71 24.65
C ASN A 221 4.38 3.18 24.24
N ILE A 222 5.57 3.79 24.40
CA ILE A 222 5.85 5.18 24.04
C ILE A 222 6.63 5.23 22.72
N ASP A 223 7.71 4.47 22.60
CA ASP A 223 8.60 4.50 21.44
C ASP A 223 9.28 3.14 21.20
N ASP A 224 9.27 2.65 19.96
CA ASP A 224 9.83 1.34 19.55
C ASP A 224 11.35 1.43 19.24
N ILE A 225 12.06 2.24 20.01
CA ILE A 225 13.47 2.59 19.83
C ILE A 225 14.27 2.21 21.07
N CYS A 226 15.48 1.68 20.88
CA CYS A 226 16.39 1.38 21.98
C CYS A 226 16.71 2.64 22.80
N PRO A 227 16.49 2.64 24.14
CA PRO A 227 16.79 3.78 25.00
C PRO A 227 18.25 4.25 24.92
N LEU A 228 19.18 3.31 24.72
CA LEU A 228 20.62 3.55 24.75
C LEU A 228 21.19 4.02 23.41
N CYS A 229 20.94 3.29 22.32
CA CYS A 229 21.57 3.58 21.02
C CYS A 229 20.66 4.25 20.01
N LYS A 230 19.39 4.49 20.36
CA LYS A 230 18.36 5.07 19.48
C LYS A 230 18.11 4.32 18.17
N LYS A 231 18.57 3.06 18.07
CA LYS A 231 18.24 2.18 16.94
C LYS A 231 16.82 1.62 17.10
N PRO A 232 16.02 1.57 16.02
CA PRO A 232 14.70 0.96 16.04
C PRO A 232 14.81 -0.55 16.28
N VAL A 233 13.81 -1.10 16.96
CA VAL A 233 13.78 -2.54 17.32
C VAL A 233 13.12 -3.38 16.22
N ASN A 234 12.44 -2.74 15.27
CA ASN A 234 11.79 -3.39 14.16
C ASN A 234 12.81 -3.87 13.11
N MET A 235 12.90 -5.19 12.90
CA MET A 235 13.75 -5.81 11.87
C MET A 235 13.43 -5.36 10.44
N LEU A 236 12.26 -4.75 10.17
CA LEU A 236 11.99 -4.10 8.90
C LEU A 236 12.92 -2.90 8.62
N TYR A 237 13.39 -2.21 9.64
CA TYR A 237 14.30 -1.07 9.47
C TYR A 237 15.64 -1.53 8.90
N ASP A 238 16.20 -2.61 9.44
CA ASP A 238 17.45 -3.18 8.94
C ASP A 238 17.30 -3.68 7.49
N LEU A 239 16.14 -4.21 7.08
CA LEU A 239 15.92 -4.61 5.68
C LEU A 239 15.80 -3.41 4.73
N VAL A 240 15.34 -2.26 5.20
CA VAL A 240 15.24 -1.04 4.38
C VAL A 240 16.59 -0.32 4.31
N GLU A 241 17.32 -0.21 5.41
CA GLU A 241 18.61 0.48 5.46
C GLU A 241 19.73 -0.34 4.79
N ASN A 242 19.69 -1.68 4.85
CA ASN A 242 20.66 -2.52 4.12
C ASN A 242 20.39 -2.61 2.60
N ASN A 243 19.32 -1.99 2.09
CA ASN A 243 18.99 -1.89 0.66
C ASN A 243 19.12 -0.45 0.10
N VAL A 244 19.66 0.48 0.89
CA VAL A 244 20.02 1.87 0.49
C VAL A 244 21.53 2.01 0.51
#